data_AF-A0A956GN11-F1
#
_entry.id   AF-A0A956GN11-F1
#
_cell.length_a   1.000
_cell.length_b   1.000
_cell.length_c   1.000
_cell.angle_alpha   90.00
_cell.angle_beta   90.00
_cell.angle_gamma   90.00
#
_symmetry.space_group_name_H-M   'P 1'
#
loop_
_entity.id
_entity.type
_entity.pdbx_description
1 polymer ?
#
loop_
_entity_poly.entity_id
_entity_poly.type
_entity_poly.pdbx_seq_one_letter_code
_entity_poly.pdbx_strand_id
1 'polypeptide(L)'
;QPQRGVRARLVDLADKNAAASALSRRGRDDDAVAALDKLRRRLDLRRLPSRIECFDIAHIQGTDTVASMVTFVDGQPARALYRKFKIRSVANDDFASMYEVLSRRFKRAARAAEGDGDAAWARPDLLVVDGGKGQLGSAIAALTDAGVPLAGDDGLDVIALAKERELTAGDVPDRVYLRNVKEPVQLRPNSAELFVLARIRDEAHRFANTFHRERRSKGALRSVLDDVPGIGATRRRQLLRHFGSVKAIAAASLDELIAAPGMNRVAAAAVHDFFRAAAEPPPSS
;
A
#
# COMPACT_ATOMS: atom_id res chain seq x y z
N GLN A 1 21.66 -39.08 -1.52
CA GLN A 1 21.77 -38.13 -2.66
C GLN A 1 22.04 -38.91 -3.94
N PRO A 2 21.42 -38.57 -5.08
CA PRO A 2 21.66 -39.29 -6.34
C PRO A 2 23.08 -38.99 -6.84
N GLN A 3 23.92 -40.01 -7.01
CA GLN A 3 25.36 -39.83 -7.27
C GLN A 3 25.74 -39.83 -8.77
N ARG A 4 24.86 -40.26 -9.68
CA ARG A 4 25.10 -40.27 -11.15
C ARG A 4 23.81 -40.10 -11.96
N GLY A 5 23.95 -39.64 -13.21
CA GLY A 5 22.86 -39.55 -14.19
C GLY A 5 22.12 -38.20 -14.24
N VAL A 6 21.01 -38.14 -14.99
CA VAL A 6 20.21 -36.92 -15.24
C VAL A 6 19.74 -36.26 -13.95
N ARG A 7 19.38 -37.04 -12.93
CA ARG A 7 18.95 -36.53 -11.61
C ARG A 7 20.08 -35.83 -10.84
N ALA A 8 21.33 -36.28 -10.97
CA ALA A 8 22.48 -35.60 -10.37
C ALA A 8 22.76 -34.26 -11.07
N ARG A 9 22.60 -34.19 -12.40
CA ARG A 9 22.73 -32.92 -13.16
C ARG A 9 21.64 -31.91 -12.81
N LEU A 10 20.40 -32.37 -12.55
CA LEU A 10 19.30 -31.50 -12.14
C LEU A 10 19.53 -30.90 -10.75
N VAL A 11 20.08 -31.68 -9.81
CA VAL A 11 20.44 -31.18 -8.47
C VAL A 11 21.60 -30.19 -8.56
N ASP A 12 22.67 -30.50 -9.31
CA ASP A 12 23.79 -29.58 -9.53
C ASP A 12 23.35 -28.26 -10.20
N LEU A 13 22.41 -28.32 -11.15
CA LEU A 13 21.83 -27.11 -11.77
C LEU A 13 20.99 -26.31 -10.76
N ALA A 14 20.21 -26.98 -9.91
CA ALA A 14 19.44 -26.32 -8.86
C ALA A 14 20.34 -25.64 -7.82
N ASP A 15 21.44 -26.28 -7.42
CA ASP A 15 22.41 -25.72 -6.48
C ASP A 15 23.15 -24.53 -7.07
N LYS A 16 23.56 -24.61 -8.35
CA LYS A 16 24.15 -23.48 -9.09
C LYS A 16 23.17 -22.32 -9.23
N ASN A 17 21.90 -22.60 -9.52
CA ASN A 17 20.85 -21.57 -9.59
C ASN A 17 20.59 -20.93 -8.21
N ALA A 18 20.60 -21.71 -7.14
CA ALA A 18 20.44 -21.21 -5.78
C ALA A 18 21.61 -20.31 -5.37
N ALA A 19 22.85 -20.74 -5.64
CA ALA A 19 24.06 -19.96 -5.37
C ALA A 19 24.10 -18.66 -6.19
N ALA A 20 23.80 -18.72 -7.50
CA ALA A 20 23.70 -17.54 -8.34
C ALA A 20 22.59 -16.58 -7.88
N SER A 21 21.45 -17.11 -7.45
CA SER A 21 20.36 -16.30 -6.88
C SER A 21 20.77 -15.63 -5.58
N ALA A 22 21.50 -16.32 -4.70
CA ALA A 22 22.00 -15.78 -3.45
C ALA A 22 23.04 -14.66 -3.66
N LEU A 23 24.00 -14.85 -4.58
CA LEU A 23 24.98 -13.84 -4.96
C LEU A 23 24.30 -12.60 -5.59
N SER A 24 23.36 -12.83 -6.51
CA SER A 24 22.57 -11.74 -7.13
C SER A 24 21.73 -10.97 -6.11
N ARG A 25 21.19 -11.65 -5.08
CA ARG A 25 20.48 -10.99 -3.97
C ARG A 25 21.42 -10.12 -3.15
N ARG A 26 22.58 -10.65 -2.74
CA ARG A 26 23.59 -9.87 -1.99
C ARG A 26 24.02 -8.61 -2.74
N GLY A 27 24.35 -8.74 -4.03
CA GLY A 27 24.72 -7.57 -4.84
C GLY A 27 23.59 -6.53 -4.93
N ARG A 28 22.33 -6.97 -5.04
CA ARG A 28 21.16 -6.07 -5.01
C ARG A 28 20.96 -5.38 -3.67
N ASP A 29 21.28 -6.05 -2.57
CA ASP A 29 21.18 -5.47 -1.23
C ASP A 29 22.31 -4.43 -1.02
N ASP A 30 23.53 -4.73 -1.46
CA ASP A 30 24.66 -3.78 -1.42
C ASP A 30 24.39 -2.53 -2.27
N ASP A 31 23.86 -2.70 -3.49
CA ASP A 31 23.45 -1.61 -4.37
C ASP A 31 22.34 -0.75 -3.74
N ALA A 32 21.38 -1.39 -3.06
CA ALA A 32 20.30 -0.69 -2.37
C ALA A 32 20.83 0.17 -1.22
N VAL A 33 21.72 -0.38 -0.39
CA VAL A 33 22.36 0.35 0.71
C VAL A 33 23.21 1.52 0.18
N ALA A 34 23.96 1.31 -0.91
CA ALA A 34 24.71 2.39 -1.54
C ALA A 34 23.80 3.52 -2.08
N ALA A 35 22.62 3.18 -2.60
CA ALA A 35 21.61 4.16 -3.01
C ALA A 35 21.03 4.91 -1.81
N LEU A 36 20.82 4.25 -0.66
CA LEU A 36 20.38 4.89 0.57
C LEU A 36 21.43 5.87 1.13
N ASP A 37 22.72 5.56 1.06
CA ASP A 37 23.78 6.48 1.49
C ASP A 37 23.91 7.69 0.55
N LYS A 38 23.67 7.50 -0.75
CA LYS A 38 23.51 8.61 -1.71
C LYS A 38 22.31 9.49 -1.34
N LEU A 39 21.16 8.90 -1.03
CA LEU A 39 19.96 9.63 -0.58
C LEU A 39 20.23 10.42 0.70
N ARG A 40 20.86 9.78 1.69
CA ARG A 40 21.28 10.39 2.96
C ARG A 40 22.11 11.64 2.72
N ARG A 41 23.18 11.55 1.93
CA ARG A 41 24.03 12.70 1.62
C ARG A 41 23.29 13.78 0.82
N ARG A 42 22.45 13.40 -0.14
CA ARG A 42 21.77 14.36 -1.02
C ARG A 42 20.74 15.22 -0.28
N LEU A 43 20.07 14.63 0.71
CA LEU A 43 19.03 15.27 1.52
C LEU A 43 19.52 15.72 2.89
N ASP A 44 20.82 15.56 3.18
CA ASP A 44 21.44 15.86 4.47
C ASP A 44 20.74 15.17 5.66
N LEU A 45 20.42 13.89 5.49
CA LEU A 45 19.78 13.09 6.54
C LEU A 45 20.82 12.72 7.62
N ARG A 46 20.39 12.73 8.87
CA ARG A 46 21.25 12.50 10.03
C ARG A 46 21.83 11.09 10.07
N ARG A 47 21.03 10.11 9.67
CA ARG A 47 21.39 8.68 9.72
C ARG A 47 21.09 8.02 8.39
N LEU A 48 21.73 6.88 8.16
CA LEU A 48 21.37 6.03 7.02
C LEU A 48 19.90 5.62 7.18
N PRO A 49 19.04 5.88 6.18
CA PRO A 49 17.61 5.60 6.30
C PRO A 49 17.34 4.11 6.05
N SER A 50 17.79 3.25 6.97
CA SER A 50 17.60 1.79 6.88
C SER A 50 16.14 1.41 7.00
N ARG A 51 15.37 2.06 7.88
CA ARG A 51 13.90 1.93 7.91
C ARG A 51 13.22 3.19 7.40
N ILE A 52 12.49 3.06 6.30
CA ILE A 52 11.72 4.16 5.69
C ILE A 52 10.24 3.85 5.77
N GLU A 53 9.43 4.80 6.22
CA GLU A 53 7.97 4.70 6.13
C GLU A 53 7.43 5.79 5.21
N CYS A 54 6.57 5.41 4.27
CA CYS A 54 5.91 6.34 3.37
C CYS A 54 4.39 6.33 3.57
N PHE A 55 3.81 7.51 3.69
CA PHE A 55 2.39 7.73 3.90
C PHE A 55 1.75 8.41 2.70
N ASP A 56 0.66 7.84 2.21
CA ASP A 56 -0.19 8.39 1.14
C ASP A 56 -1.65 8.49 1.63
N ILE A 57 -2.34 9.57 1.27
CA ILE A 57 -3.77 9.77 1.57
C ILE A 57 -4.57 9.57 0.29
N ALA A 58 -5.40 8.53 0.28
CA ALA A 58 -6.25 8.20 -0.85
C ALA A 58 -7.73 8.43 -0.53
N HIS A 59 -8.40 9.15 -1.43
CA HIS A 59 -9.85 9.32 -1.40
C HIS A 59 -10.54 8.18 -2.12
N ILE A 60 -11.40 7.46 -1.41
CA ILE A 60 -12.31 6.51 -2.04
C ILE A 60 -13.53 7.31 -2.50
N GLN A 61 -13.77 7.38 -3.81
CA GLN A 61 -15.00 7.93 -4.36
C GLN A 61 -16.20 7.29 -3.63
N GLY A 62 -16.91 8.10 -2.83
CA GLY A 62 -18.16 7.69 -2.18
C GLY A 62 -18.17 7.56 -0.66
N THR A 63 -17.15 7.96 0.12
CA THR A 63 -17.23 8.53 1.51
C THR A 63 -16.03 8.22 2.43
N ASP A 64 -15.23 7.18 2.18
CA ASP A 64 -14.17 6.77 3.12
C ASP A 64 -12.78 7.27 2.65
N THR A 65 -12.15 8.17 3.41
CA THR A 65 -10.73 8.49 3.25
C THR A 65 -9.88 7.43 3.95
N VAL A 66 -8.80 6.98 3.30
CA VAL A 66 -7.87 5.99 3.86
C VAL A 66 -6.44 6.46 3.66
N ALA A 67 -5.64 6.35 4.73
CA ALA A 67 -4.19 6.48 4.60
C ALA A 67 -3.55 5.10 4.43
N SER A 68 -2.58 5.03 3.54
CA SER A 68 -1.75 3.86 3.33
C SER A 68 -0.35 4.14 3.86
N MET A 69 0.23 3.15 4.55
CA MET A 69 1.59 3.19 5.05
C MET A 69 2.33 1.99 4.48
N VAL A 70 3.40 2.27 3.73
CA VAL A 70 4.35 1.27 3.27
C VAL A 70 5.67 1.43 3.99
N THR A 71 6.36 0.32 4.21
CA THR A 71 7.65 0.31 4.91
C THR A 71 8.70 -0.32 4.03
N PHE A 72 9.86 0.33 3.95
CA PHE A 72 11.05 -0.23 3.33
C PHE A 72 12.09 -0.48 4.42
N VAL A 73 12.79 -1.61 4.33
CA VAL A 73 13.93 -1.96 5.18
C VAL A 73 15.10 -2.24 4.25
N ASP A 74 16.19 -1.52 4.44
CA ASP A 74 17.43 -1.59 3.63
C ASP A 74 17.14 -1.52 2.12
N GLY A 75 16.24 -0.60 1.76
CA GLY A 75 15.85 -0.35 0.37
C GLY A 75 14.90 -1.38 -0.23
N GLN A 76 14.42 -2.36 0.54
CA GLN A 76 13.47 -3.38 0.09
C GLN A 76 12.08 -3.25 0.75
N PRO A 77 10.99 -3.48 -0.01
CA PRO A 77 9.62 -3.54 0.50
C PRO A 77 9.43 -4.55 1.65
N ALA A 78 9.15 -4.06 2.85
CA ALA A 78 8.82 -4.89 4.02
C ALA A 78 7.29 -5.04 4.15
N ARG A 79 6.68 -5.81 3.25
CA ARG A 79 5.21 -5.91 3.12
C ARG A 79 4.46 -6.31 4.39
N ALA A 80 5.09 -7.12 5.26
CA ALA A 80 4.51 -7.51 6.55
C ALA A 80 4.28 -6.32 7.50
N LEU A 81 5.01 -5.22 7.28
CA LEU A 81 4.92 -3.98 8.06
C LEU A 81 3.95 -2.97 7.46
N TYR A 82 3.31 -3.27 6.33
CA TYR A 82 2.37 -2.34 5.71
C TYR A 82 1.13 -2.19 6.57
N ARG A 83 0.56 -0.98 6.60
CA ARG A 83 -0.63 -0.69 7.40
C ARG A 83 -1.57 0.21 6.62
N LYS A 84 -2.87 0.01 6.82
CA LYS A 84 -3.92 0.91 6.33
C LYS A 84 -4.60 1.53 7.53
N PHE A 85 -4.91 2.81 7.42
CA PHE A 85 -5.60 3.56 8.45
C PHE A 85 -6.90 4.09 7.88
N LYS A 86 -8.02 3.66 8.47
CA LYS A 86 -9.30 4.33 8.23
C LYS A 86 -9.25 5.70 8.91
N ILE A 87 -9.48 6.75 8.14
CA ILE A 87 -9.61 8.13 8.63
C ILE A 87 -10.97 8.27 9.32
N ARG A 88 -10.98 9.01 10.44
CA ARG A 88 -12.18 9.30 11.22
C ARG A 88 -12.57 10.77 11.18
N SER A 89 -11.62 11.66 10.88
CA SER A 89 -11.85 13.08 10.68
C SER A 89 -12.75 13.40 9.48
N VAL A 90 -13.08 14.67 9.30
CA VAL A 90 -13.93 15.18 8.21
C VAL A 90 -13.44 14.65 6.87
N ALA A 91 -14.36 14.09 6.07
CA ALA A 91 -14.06 13.59 4.74
C ALA A 91 -13.55 14.71 3.83
N ASN A 92 -12.54 14.42 3.00
CA ASN A 92 -11.90 15.32 2.03
C ASN A 92 -10.93 16.39 2.57
N ASP A 93 -10.44 16.27 3.82
CA ASP A 93 -9.32 17.10 4.31
C ASP A 93 -8.05 16.25 4.47
N ASP A 94 -7.14 16.36 3.50
CA ASP A 94 -5.88 15.60 3.48
C ASP A 94 -4.90 16.01 4.58
N PHE A 95 -4.93 17.29 4.98
CA PHE A 95 -4.06 17.79 6.04
C PHE A 95 -4.51 17.25 7.40
N ALA A 96 -5.81 17.30 7.68
CA ALA A 96 -6.37 16.71 8.89
C ALA A 96 -6.18 15.19 8.92
N SER A 97 -6.38 14.52 7.78
CA SER A 97 -6.19 13.07 7.63
C SER A 97 -4.74 12.65 7.91
N MET A 98 -3.78 13.38 7.35
CA MET A 98 -2.34 13.16 7.59
C MET A 98 -2.00 13.34 9.07
N TYR A 99 -2.49 14.42 9.67
CA TYR A 99 -2.26 14.70 11.09
C TYR A 99 -2.81 13.59 11.99
N GLU A 100 -4.06 13.15 11.75
CA GLU A 100 -4.70 12.08 12.54
C GLU A 100 -3.89 10.79 12.49
N VAL A 101 -3.47 10.38 11.28
CA VAL A 101 -2.80 9.11 11.06
C VAL A 101 -1.42 9.08 11.68
N LEU A 102 -0.64 10.15 11.51
CA LEU A 102 0.69 10.22 12.08
C LEU A 102 0.63 10.31 13.61
N SER A 103 -0.30 11.07 14.17
CA SER A 103 -0.54 11.11 15.62
C SER A 103 -0.80 9.70 16.17
N ARG A 104 -1.67 8.93 15.52
CA ARG A 104 -1.99 7.55 15.91
C ARG A 104 -0.80 6.59 15.72
N ARG A 105 -0.04 6.74 14.63
CA ARG A 105 1.14 5.92 14.31
C ARG A 105 2.25 6.10 15.35
N PHE A 106 2.55 7.35 15.72
CA PHE A 106 3.66 7.66 16.61
C PHE A 106 3.30 7.45 18.08
N LYS A 107 2.03 7.55 18.46
CA LYS A 107 1.54 7.04 19.75
C LYS A 107 1.80 5.54 19.93
N ARG A 108 1.67 4.74 18.85
CA ARG A 108 2.03 3.31 18.89
C ARG A 108 3.54 3.09 18.94
N ALA A 109 4.33 3.96 18.28
CA ALA A 109 5.79 3.91 18.34
C ALA A 109 6.29 4.14 19.77
N ALA A 110 5.73 5.13 20.47
CA ALA A 110 6.08 5.43 21.86
C ALA A 110 5.84 4.23 22.78
N ARG A 111 4.65 3.61 22.69
CA ARG A 111 4.35 2.38 23.46
C ARG A 111 5.29 1.22 23.14
N ALA A 112 5.63 1.03 21.86
CA ALA A 112 6.57 -0.01 21.46
C ALA A 112 7.99 0.25 22.01
N ALA A 113 8.42 1.52 22.10
CA ALA A 113 9.69 1.89 22.72
C ALA A 113 9.72 1.65 24.24
N GLU A 114 8.57 1.75 24.90
CA GLU A 114 8.38 1.44 26.33
C GLU A 114 8.23 -0.08 26.60
N GLY A 115 8.18 -0.92 25.57
CA GLY A 115 7.97 -2.36 25.69
C GLY A 115 6.50 -2.78 25.85
N ASP A 116 5.55 -1.83 25.87
CA ASP A 116 4.10 -2.05 25.96
C ASP A 116 3.42 -2.09 24.57
N GLY A 117 4.14 -2.60 23.55
CA GLY A 117 3.66 -2.55 22.18
C GLY A 117 4.35 -3.51 21.21
N ASP A 118 3.70 -3.72 20.07
CA ASP A 118 4.25 -4.52 18.97
C ASP A 118 5.48 -3.82 18.36
N ALA A 119 6.63 -4.50 18.36
CA ALA A 119 7.90 -4.03 17.81
C ALA A 119 7.80 -3.64 16.32
N ALA A 120 6.78 -4.12 15.59
CA ALA A 120 6.50 -3.66 14.24
C ALA A 120 6.26 -2.13 14.13
N TRP A 121 5.90 -1.48 15.23
CA TRP A 121 5.70 -0.02 15.33
C TRP A 121 6.97 0.77 15.70
N ALA A 122 8.13 0.12 15.75
CA ALA A 122 9.42 0.80 15.93
C ALA A 122 9.54 2.03 15.02
N ARG A 123 10.20 3.08 15.53
CA ARG A 123 10.33 4.36 14.83
C ARG A 123 11.13 4.17 13.53
N PRO A 124 10.72 4.77 12.40
CA PRO A 124 11.55 4.80 11.20
C PRO A 124 12.78 5.72 11.38
N ASP A 125 13.74 5.60 10.48
CA ASP A 125 14.86 6.54 10.33
C ASP A 125 14.47 7.72 9.44
N LEU A 126 13.61 7.46 8.44
CA LEU A 126 13.07 8.46 7.53
C LEU A 126 11.55 8.28 7.39
N LEU A 127 10.82 9.36 7.60
CA LEU A 127 9.40 9.46 7.27
C LEU A 127 9.24 10.23 5.96
N VAL A 128 8.52 9.62 5.01
CA VAL A 128 8.18 10.22 3.71
C VAL A 128 6.68 10.45 3.65
N VAL A 129 6.27 11.67 3.33
CA VAL A 129 4.87 12.00 3.07
C VAL A 129 4.67 12.19 1.57
N ASP A 130 3.70 11.50 0.99
CA ASP A 130 3.37 11.64 -0.42
C ASP A 130 2.49 12.87 -0.64
N GLY A 131 3.16 13.95 -1.03
CA GLY A 131 2.63 15.19 -1.54
C GLY A 131 3.41 16.41 -1.05
N GLY A 132 2.74 17.56 -0.98
CA GLY A 132 3.41 18.86 -0.96
C GLY A 132 3.78 19.40 0.43
N LYS A 133 4.30 20.64 0.42
CA LYS A 133 4.69 21.39 1.63
C LYS A 133 3.60 21.51 2.70
N GLY A 134 2.32 21.59 2.29
CA GLY A 134 1.19 21.63 3.22
C GLY A 134 1.09 20.36 4.07
N GLN A 135 1.17 19.18 3.42
CA GLN A 135 1.13 17.90 4.14
C GLN A 135 2.39 17.66 4.97
N LEU A 136 3.56 18.14 4.51
CA LEU A 136 4.76 18.17 5.34
C LEU A 136 4.52 18.95 6.65
N GLY A 137 3.86 20.11 6.56
CA GLY A 137 3.48 20.90 7.73
C GLY A 137 2.57 20.13 8.69
N SER A 138 1.53 19.48 8.18
CA SER A 138 0.64 18.63 8.99
C SER A 138 1.36 17.47 9.67
N ALA A 139 2.31 16.85 8.96
CA ALA A 139 3.12 15.78 9.51
C ALA A 139 4.05 16.27 10.64
N ILE A 140 4.72 17.40 10.44
CA ILE A 140 5.57 18.02 11.46
C ILE A 140 4.76 18.37 12.71
N ALA A 141 3.55 18.93 12.55
CA ALA A 141 2.67 19.24 13.67
C ALA A 141 2.29 17.98 14.46
N ALA A 142 1.84 16.92 13.78
CA ALA A 142 1.46 15.65 14.42
C ALA A 142 2.62 15.00 15.17
N LEU A 143 3.83 15.05 14.61
CA LEU A 143 5.03 14.51 15.26
C LEU A 143 5.42 15.31 16.50
N THR A 144 5.33 16.64 16.41
CA THR A 144 5.62 17.54 17.53
C THR A 144 4.65 17.29 18.68
N ASP A 145 3.35 17.20 18.39
CA ASP A 145 2.32 16.93 19.39
C ASP A 145 2.42 15.52 19.99
N ALA A 146 2.94 14.56 19.22
CA ALA A 146 3.26 13.22 19.69
C ALA A 146 4.58 13.14 20.49
N GLY A 147 5.27 14.26 20.71
CA GLY A 147 6.55 14.31 21.44
C GLY A 147 7.72 13.68 20.70
N VAL A 148 7.62 13.51 19.38
CA VAL A 148 8.71 12.92 18.58
C VAL A 148 9.80 13.98 18.37
N PRO A 149 11.05 13.74 18.79
CA PRO A 149 12.13 14.67 18.52
C PRO A 149 12.33 14.77 17.02
N LEU A 150 12.42 16.00 16.51
CA LEU A 150 12.66 16.28 15.08
C LEU A 150 14.05 16.91 14.84
N ALA A 151 14.81 17.19 15.90
CA ALA A 151 16.15 17.77 15.86
C ALA A 151 17.09 16.96 16.78
N GLY A 152 18.40 17.20 16.66
CA GLY A 152 19.43 16.42 17.36
C GLY A 152 19.63 15.02 16.79
N ASP A 153 20.59 14.29 17.37
CA ASP A 153 21.03 12.95 16.93
C ASP A 153 19.92 11.89 16.99
N ASP A 154 18.99 12.06 17.93
CA ASP A 154 17.84 11.19 18.13
C ASP A 154 16.59 11.66 17.37
N GLY A 155 16.64 12.74 16.61
CA GLY A 155 15.46 13.22 15.93
C GLY A 155 15.13 12.45 14.65
N LEU A 156 13.84 12.41 14.30
CA LEU A 156 13.32 11.77 13.09
C LEU A 156 13.44 12.70 11.88
N ASP A 157 14.04 12.21 10.79
CA ASP A 157 14.03 12.91 9.51
C ASP A 157 12.69 12.75 8.81
N VAL A 158 12.14 13.86 8.32
CA VAL A 158 10.83 13.93 7.68
C VAL A 158 10.93 14.72 6.39
N ILE A 159 10.48 14.12 5.30
CA ILE A 159 10.43 14.74 3.99
C ILE A 159 9.03 14.61 3.40
N ALA A 160 8.69 15.48 2.47
CA ALA A 160 7.55 15.27 1.59
C ALA A 160 8.01 15.18 0.13
N LEU A 161 7.34 14.32 -0.64
CA LEU A 161 7.65 14.04 -2.02
C LEU A 161 6.43 14.40 -2.86
N ALA A 162 6.53 15.39 -3.74
CA ALA A 162 5.42 15.74 -4.63
C ALA A 162 5.84 15.59 -6.09
N LYS A 163 4.95 15.03 -6.90
CA LYS A 163 5.03 15.18 -8.36
C LYS A 163 4.60 16.60 -8.70
N GLU A 164 5.47 17.38 -9.35
CA GLU A 164 5.07 18.68 -9.86
C GLU A 164 4.09 18.47 -11.02
N ARG A 165 2.91 19.10 -10.96
CA ARG A 165 1.95 19.07 -12.08
C ARG A 165 2.47 20.02 -13.16
N GLU A 166 2.51 19.53 -14.40
CA GLU A 166 2.93 20.30 -15.56
C GLU A 166 2.14 21.61 -15.70
N LEU A 167 2.87 22.71 -15.93
CA LEU A 167 2.38 23.87 -16.69
C LEU A 167 2.79 23.78 -18.17
N THR A 168 3.74 22.90 -18.53
CA THR A 168 4.23 22.68 -19.91
C THR A 168 4.63 21.22 -20.11
N ALA A 169 4.43 20.71 -21.34
CA ALA A 169 4.67 19.32 -21.73
C ALA A 169 6.14 18.89 -21.53
N GLY A 170 6.37 18.03 -20.56
CA GLY A 170 7.61 17.38 -20.18
C GLY A 170 7.50 16.75 -18.77
N ASP A 171 7.94 15.50 -18.62
CA ASP A 171 7.98 14.82 -17.30
C ASP A 171 8.84 15.63 -16.32
N VAL A 172 8.19 16.36 -15.41
CA VAL A 172 8.89 17.12 -14.37
C VAL A 172 9.29 16.16 -13.24
N PRO A 173 10.57 16.10 -12.86
CA PRO A 173 11.03 15.20 -11.81
C PRO A 173 10.42 15.55 -10.45
N ASP A 174 10.35 14.54 -9.58
CA ASP A 174 9.80 14.70 -8.23
C ASP A 174 10.57 15.74 -7.43
N ARG A 175 9.82 16.54 -6.65
CA ARG A 175 10.38 17.53 -5.73
C ARG A 175 10.35 17.00 -4.31
N VAL A 176 11.47 17.16 -3.62
CA VAL A 176 11.61 16.80 -2.21
C VAL A 176 11.55 18.06 -1.36
N TYR A 177 10.58 18.12 -0.46
CA TYR A 177 10.43 19.20 0.50
C TYR A 177 11.02 18.77 1.83
N LEU A 178 11.95 19.58 2.35
CA LEU A 178 12.59 19.36 3.64
C LEU A 178 12.03 20.31 4.69
N ARG A 179 12.05 19.87 5.96
CA ARG A 179 11.69 20.71 7.11
C ARG A 179 12.60 21.94 7.16
N ASN A 180 12.00 23.10 7.40
CA ASN A 180 12.69 24.40 7.52
C ASN A 180 13.48 24.83 6.27
N VAL A 181 13.30 24.17 5.13
CA VAL A 181 13.89 24.60 3.86
C VAL A 181 12.79 25.21 3.00
N LYS A 182 13.04 26.44 2.53
CA LYS A 182 12.04 27.17 1.73
C LYS A 182 11.85 26.53 0.36
N GLU A 183 12.96 26.27 -0.33
CA GLU A 183 13.00 25.75 -1.69
C GLU A 183 13.07 24.22 -1.70
N PRO A 184 12.31 23.55 -2.57
CA PRO A 184 12.40 22.10 -2.70
C PRO A 184 13.75 21.67 -3.28
N VAL A 185 14.23 20.53 -2.81
CA VAL A 185 15.40 19.87 -3.39
C VAL A 185 14.99 19.18 -4.68
N GLN A 186 15.61 19.59 -5.78
CA GLN A 186 15.52 18.91 -7.06
C GLN A 186 16.55 17.78 -7.12
N LEU A 187 16.08 16.58 -7.43
CA LEU A 187 16.96 15.44 -7.69
C LEU A 187 17.37 15.42 -9.15
N ARG A 188 18.61 14.99 -9.42
CA ARG A 188 19.09 14.87 -10.79
C ARG A 188 18.28 13.77 -11.50
N PRO A 189 17.90 13.98 -12.77
CA PRO A 189 17.33 12.90 -13.57
C PRO A 189 18.24 11.66 -13.55
N ASN A 190 17.63 10.47 -13.51
CA ASN A 190 18.33 9.18 -13.50
C ASN A 190 19.29 8.96 -12.31
N SER A 191 19.13 9.70 -11.21
CA SER A 191 19.95 9.52 -10.03
C SER A 191 19.41 8.39 -9.13
N ALA A 192 20.30 7.72 -8.38
CA ALA A 192 19.91 6.61 -7.52
C ALA A 192 18.91 7.04 -6.43
N GLU A 193 19.06 8.26 -5.91
CA GLU A 193 18.20 8.86 -4.89
C GLU A 193 16.78 9.07 -5.42
N LEU A 194 16.65 9.52 -6.68
CA LEU A 194 15.36 9.68 -7.34
C LEU A 194 14.67 8.33 -7.51
N PHE A 195 15.39 7.30 -7.97
CA PHE A 195 14.83 5.96 -8.14
C PHE A 195 14.37 5.34 -6.80
N VAL A 196 15.10 5.57 -5.72
CA VAL A 196 14.70 5.11 -4.38
C VAL A 196 13.38 5.77 -3.97
N LEU A 197 13.28 7.10 -4.05
CA LEU A 197 12.06 7.82 -3.64
C LEU A 197 10.87 7.51 -4.54
N ALA A 198 11.08 7.43 -5.87
CA ALA A 198 10.04 7.06 -6.82
C ALA A 198 9.50 5.66 -6.52
N ARG A 199 10.38 4.67 -6.28
CA ARG A 199 9.96 3.31 -5.91
C ARG A 199 9.16 3.26 -4.62
N ILE A 200 9.55 4.05 -3.61
CA ILE A 200 8.83 4.14 -2.33
C ILE A 200 7.42 4.72 -2.55
N ARG A 201 7.32 5.82 -3.30
CA ARG A 201 6.05 6.47 -3.64
C ARG A 201 5.14 5.56 -4.45
N ASP A 202 5.66 4.96 -5.52
CA ASP A 202 4.89 4.10 -6.40
C ASP A 202 4.35 2.89 -5.65
N GLU A 203 5.10 2.37 -4.67
CA GLU A 203 4.64 1.30 -3.78
C GLU A 203 3.53 1.77 -2.83
N ALA A 204 3.61 2.99 -2.30
CA ALA A 204 2.56 3.62 -1.48
C ALA A 204 1.26 3.77 -2.29
N HIS A 205 1.35 4.42 -3.45
CA HIS A 205 0.25 4.55 -4.41
C HIS A 205 -0.33 3.18 -4.82
N ARG A 206 0.52 2.19 -5.12
CA ARG A 206 0.07 0.82 -5.47
C ARG A 206 -0.70 0.19 -4.31
N PHE A 207 -0.23 0.36 -3.08
CA PHE A 207 -0.87 -0.22 -1.90
C PHE A 207 -2.21 0.43 -1.58
N ALA A 208 -2.30 1.76 -1.71
CA ALA A 208 -3.55 2.51 -1.66
C ALA A 208 -4.53 2.03 -2.75
N ASN A 209 -4.07 1.94 -4.00
CA ASN A 209 -4.89 1.53 -5.14
C ASN A 209 -5.39 0.08 -5.07
N THR A 210 -4.59 -0.83 -4.52
CA THR A 210 -4.99 -2.23 -4.32
C THR A 210 -6.17 -2.34 -3.34
N PHE A 211 -6.24 -1.45 -2.34
CA PHE A 211 -7.39 -1.37 -1.44
C PHE A 211 -8.67 -0.99 -2.19
N HIS A 212 -8.59 -0.04 -3.14
CA HIS A 212 -9.74 0.35 -3.94
C HIS A 212 -10.31 -0.83 -4.72
N ARG A 213 -9.47 -1.71 -5.26
CA ARG A 213 -9.92 -2.92 -5.97
C ARG A 213 -10.62 -3.92 -5.04
N GLU A 214 -10.06 -4.16 -3.85
CA GLU A 214 -10.64 -5.10 -2.87
C GLU A 214 -11.95 -4.58 -2.25
N ARG A 215 -12.08 -3.26 -2.03
CA ARG A 215 -13.33 -2.66 -1.52
C ARG A 215 -14.35 -2.36 -2.61
N ARG A 216 -13.95 -1.93 -3.82
CA ARG A 216 -14.90 -1.78 -4.93
C ARG A 216 -15.46 -3.14 -5.34
N SER A 217 -14.64 -4.19 -5.39
CA SER A 217 -15.17 -5.54 -5.52
C SER A 217 -16.15 -5.79 -4.38
N LYS A 218 -15.77 -5.78 -3.10
CA LYS A 218 -16.73 -6.08 -2.01
C LYS A 218 -17.98 -5.17 -1.93
N GLY A 219 -17.87 -3.89 -2.29
CA GLY A 219 -18.93 -2.86 -2.21
C GLY A 219 -19.86 -2.85 -3.41
N ALA A 220 -19.33 -2.86 -4.64
CA ALA A 220 -20.14 -3.01 -5.86
C ALA A 220 -20.82 -4.39 -5.86
N LEU A 221 -20.12 -5.44 -5.42
CA LEU A 221 -20.68 -6.78 -5.31
C LEU A 221 -21.80 -6.88 -4.25
N ARG A 222 -21.75 -6.07 -3.18
CA ARG A 222 -22.85 -6.01 -2.19
C ARG A 222 -24.12 -5.38 -2.80
N SER A 223 -23.94 -4.37 -3.67
CA SER A 223 -25.01 -3.65 -4.40
C SER A 223 -25.60 -4.46 -5.54
N VAL A 224 -24.81 -5.22 -6.30
CA VAL A 224 -25.36 -6.01 -7.41
C VAL A 224 -26.28 -7.14 -6.89
N LEU A 225 -25.98 -7.71 -5.72
CA LEU A 225 -26.90 -8.63 -5.04
C LEU A 225 -28.07 -7.95 -4.31
N ASP A 226 -28.10 -6.61 -4.21
CA ASP A 226 -29.32 -5.87 -3.79
C ASP A 226 -30.38 -5.89 -4.89
N ASP A 227 -29.94 -5.87 -6.15
CA ASP A 227 -30.83 -5.75 -7.31
C ASP A 227 -31.42 -7.10 -7.76
N VAL A 228 -30.99 -8.23 -7.17
CA VAL A 228 -31.53 -9.56 -7.49
C VAL A 228 -32.89 -9.75 -6.80
N PRO A 229 -33.99 -9.90 -7.57
CA PRO A 229 -35.32 -10.13 -7.00
C PRO A 229 -35.36 -11.40 -6.13
N GLY A 230 -35.91 -11.30 -4.92
CA GLY A 230 -36.05 -12.44 -4.01
C GLY A 230 -34.81 -12.79 -3.15
N ILE A 231 -33.72 -12.02 -3.27
CA ILE A 231 -32.50 -12.18 -2.45
C ILE A 231 -32.40 -11.08 -1.37
N GLY A 232 -32.95 -11.38 -0.20
CA GLY A 232 -32.84 -10.53 0.98
C GLY A 232 -31.46 -10.55 1.64
N ALA A 233 -31.25 -9.63 2.59
CA ALA A 233 -29.97 -9.40 3.28
C ALA A 233 -29.38 -10.63 4.00
N THR A 234 -30.21 -11.59 4.41
CA THR A 234 -29.76 -12.83 5.08
C THR A 234 -29.15 -13.81 4.08
N ARG A 235 -29.86 -14.13 2.98
CA ARG A 235 -29.36 -15.01 1.92
C ARG A 235 -28.10 -14.44 1.27
N ARG A 236 -28.05 -13.13 1.09
CA ARG A 236 -26.85 -12.46 0.58
C ARG A 236 -25.62 -12.67 1.46
N ARG A 237 -25.76 -12.48 2.77
CA ARG A 237 -24.65 -12.71 3.72
C ARG A 237 -24.19 -14.15 3.68
N GLN A 238 -25.12 -15.11 3.53
CA GLN A 238 -24.80 -16.53 3.43
C GLN A 238 -24.07 -16.86 2.13
N LEU A 239 -24.54 -16.35 0.98
CA LEU A 239 -23.87 -16.49 -0.31
C LEU A 239 -22.45 -15.90 -0.29
N LEU A 240 -22.31 -14.66 0.20
CA LEU A 240 -21.00 -13.99 0.31
C LEU A 240 -20.05 -14.74 1.25
N ARG A 241 -20.56 -15.32 2.35
CA ARG A 241 -19.76 -16.12 3.28
C ARG A 241 -19.35 -17.46 2.69
N HIS A 242 -20.20 -18.07 1.86
CA HIS A 242 -19.94 -19.36 1.24
C HIS A 242 -18.96 -19.25 0.06
N PHE A 243 -19.20 -18.31 -0.86
CA PHE A 243 -18.42 -18.16 -2.10
C PHE A 243 -17.31 -17.10 -2.01
N GLY A 244 -17.27 -16.29 -0.96
CA GLY A 244 -16.24 -15.28 -0.68
C GLY A 244 -16.32 -14.00 -1.53
N SER A 245 -16.84 -14.07 -2.76
CA SER A 245 -17.01 -12.90 -3.63
C SER A 245 -18.17 -13.09 -4.61
N VAL A 246 -18.78 -12.00 -5.08
CA VAL A 246 -19.84 -12.10 -6.09
C VAL A 246 -19.33 -12.46 -7.48
N LYS A 247 -18.04 -12.24 -7.78
CA LYS A 247 -17.45 -12.82 -9.00
C LYS A 247 -17.51 -14.35 -8.95
N ALA A 248 -17.23 -14.95 -7.79
CA ALA A 248 -17.38 -16.38 -7.59
C ALA A 248 -18.85 -16.82 -7.64
N ILE A 249 -19.78 -16.02 -7.09
CA ILE A 249 -21.23 -16.29 -7.16
C ILE A 249 -21.75 -16.23 -8.61
N ALA A 250 -21.31 -15.23 -9.38
CA ALA A 250 -21.69 -15.06 -10.79
C ALA A 250 -21.12 -16.17 -11.71
N ALA A 251 -19.99 -16.75 -11.33
CA ALA A 251 -19.37 -17.86 -12.04
C ALA A 251 -19.85 -19.24 -11.55
N ALA A 252 -20.55 -19.31 -10.42
CA ALA A 252 -21.04 -20.56 -9.85
C ALA A 252 -22.17 -21.13 -10.71
N SER A 253 -22.18 -22.45 -10.84
CA SER A 253 -23.28 -23.18 -11.47
C SER A 253 -24.56 -23.09 -10.62
N LEU A 254 -25.71 -23.33 -11.26
CA LEU A 254 -26.99 -23.35 -10.56
C LEU A 254 -26.99 -24.35 -9.39
N ASP A 255 -26.39 -25.53 -9.58
CA ASP A 255 -26.34 -26.57 -8.54
C ASP A 255 -25.47 -26.16 -7.35
N GLU A 256 -24.34 -25.47 -7.59
CA GLU A 256 -23.51 -24.90 -6.53
C GLU A 256 -24.26 -23.82 -5.74
N LEU A 257 -25.02 -22.96 -6.43
CA LEU A 257 -25.84 -21.93 -5.80
C LEU A 257 -26.97 -22.52 -4.95
N ILE A 258 -27.55 -23.65 -5.36
CA ILE A 258 -28.56 -24.39 -4.59
C ILE A 258 -27.93 -25.00 -3.32
N ALA A 259 -26.70 -25.51 -3.41
CA ALA A 259 -25.99 -26.11 -2.29
C ALA A 259 -25.60 -25.09 -1.20
N ALA A 260 -25.65 -23.79 -1.49
CA ALA A 260 -25.28 -22.75 -0.55
C ALA A 260 -26.31 -22.61 0.61
N PRO A 261 -25.85 -22.33 1.85
CA PRO A 261 -26.75 -22.23 3.01
C PRO A 261 -27.85 -21.18 2.83
N GLY A 262 -29.11 -21.58 3.07
CA GLY A 262 -30.26 -20.68 3.00
C GLY A 262 -30.80 -20.39 1.59
N MET A 263 -30.23 -21.04 0.57
CA MET A 263 -30.70 -20.98 -0.82
C MET A 263 -31.72 -22.09 -1.09
N ASN A 264 -32.71 -21.77 -1.92
CA ASN A 264 -33.60 -22.74 -2.53
C ASN A 264 -33.49 -22.61 -4.06
N ARG A 265 -34.07 -23.56 -4.81
CA ARG A 265 -33.97 -23.59 -6.27
C ARG A 265 -34.43 -22.29 -6.94
N VAL A 266 -35.50 -21.67 -6.43
CA VAL A 266 -36.05 -20.40 -6.96
C VAL A 266 -35.07 -19.24 -6.75
N ALA A 267 -34.51 -19.11 -5.54
CA ALA A 267 -33.55 -18.07 -5.21
C ALA A 267 -32.23 -18.26 -5.96
N ALA A 268 -31.76 -19.51 -6.12
CA ALA A 268 -30.55 -19.83 -6.85
C ALA A 268 -30.70 -19.52 -8.35
N ALA A 269 -31.85 -19.85 -8.95
CA ALA A 269 -32.18 -19.51 -10.32
C ALA A 269 -32.21 -17.98 -10.52
N ALA A 270 -32.86 -17.23 -9.63
CA ALA A 270 -32.89 -15.76 -9.70
C ALA A 270 -31.49 -15.13 -9.71
N VAL A 271 -30.57 -15.64 -8.88
CA VAL A 271 -29.16 -15.18 -8.88
C VAL A 271 -28.46 -15.56 -10.18
N HIS A 272 -28.59 -16.82 -10.60
CA HIS A 272 -27.94 -17.34 -11.80
C HIS A 272 -28.38 -16.58 -13.06
N ASP A 273 -29.68 -16.38 -13.22
CA ASP A 273 -30.27 -15.75 -14.40
C ASP A 273 -29.95 -14.25 -14.44
N PHE A 274 -29.95 -13.58 -13.28
CA PHE A 274 -29.57 -12.17 -13.17
C PHE A 274 -28.14 -11.91 -13.67
N PHE A 275 -27.17 -12.76 -13.31
CA PHE A 275 -25.79 -12.61 -13.76
C PHE A 275 -25.56 -13.04 -15.22
N ARG A 276 -26.41 -13.91 -15.78
CA ARG A 276 -26.36 -14.27 -17.20
C ARG A 276 -26.98 -13.22 -18.10
N ALA A 277 -28.10 -12.63 -17.70
CA ALA A 277 -28.73 -11.52 -18.41
C ALA A 277 -27.81 -10.29 -18.47
N ALA A 278 -27.00 -10.06 -17.44
CA ALA A 278 -26.00 -8.98 -17.42
C ALA A 278 -24.76 -9.25 -18.30
N ALA A 279 -24.57 -10.48 -18.79
CA ALA A 279 -23.43 -10.89 -19.61
C ALA A 279 -23.73 -10.95 -21.12
N GLU A 280 -25.00 -10.83 -21.52
CA GLU A 280 -25.38 -10.72 -22.94
C GLU A 280 -25.23 -9.27 -23.43
N PRO A 281 -24.54 -9.01 -24.56
CA PRO A 281 -24.55 -7.69 -25.17
C PRO A 281 -25.96 -7.37 -25.68
N PRO A 282 -26.39 -6.09 -25.66
CA PRO A 282 -27.69 -5.72 -26.22
C PRO A 282 -27.77 -6.12 -27.70
N PRO A 283 -28.95 -6.54 -28.19
CA PRO A 283 -29.10 -6.88 -29.60
C PRO A 283 -28.74 -5.67 -30.47
N SER A 284 -27.90 -5.91 -31.47
CA SER A 284 -27.55 -4.91 -32.47
C SER A 284 -28.81 -4.52 -33.25
N SER A 285 -29.28 -3.29 -33.06
CA SER A 285 -30.23 -2.60 -33.93
C SER A 285 -29.48 -1.67 -34.87
#